data_AF-A0A8C2S4D5-F1
#
_entry.id   AF-A0A8C2S4D5-F1
#
_cell.length_a   1.000
_cell.length_b   1.000
_cell.length_c   1.000
_cell.angle_alpha   90.00
_cell.angle_beta   90.00
_cell.angle_gamma   90.00
#
_symmetry.space_group_name_H-M   'P 1'
#
loop_
_entity.id
_entity.type
_entity.pdbx_description
1 polymer ?
#
loop_
_entity_poly.entity_id
_entity_poly.type
_entity_poly.pdbx_seq_one_letter_code
_entity_poly.pdbx_strand_id
1 'polypeptide(L)'
;MRGPKPLKKYLLIPGFEGTTAPGPTMPSETPPADTLCRSAGCPHLSGTHLGRESLEKEPLEDKEAKELLWIRPDAPSRCSWQLGRPVSDSPHCHAALVKSPKILPDILKKIGDTPMVRINKIGRNFGLKCELLAKCEFFNAGGSVKDRISLRMVEDAEREGTLKPGDTIIEPTSGNTGIGLALAAAVKGYRCIIVMPEKMSTEKYRNASNPLAHYDITAEEILQQCDGRLDMLVASAGTGGTITGVARKLKEKCPGCKIVGVDPEGSILAEPEELNQTEQTAYEVEGIGYDFIPTVLDRTVVDKWFKSNDEEAFAFARMLIAQEGLLCGGSSGSAMSVAVKAAQELQEGQRCVVILPDSVRNYMSKFLSDKWMLQKGFMKEEISVKKPWWWHLQVQELSLSAPLTVLPTVTCEHTIEILREKGFDQAPVVDESGVILGMVTLGNMLSSLLAGKVQPSDQVCKVIYKQFKQIHLTDPLGKLSHILEMDHFALVVHEQIQYRCHGESSKRQMVFGVVTAIDLLNFVAARERNQRTKPESALKLGGAGAEAQL
;
A
#
# COMPACT_ATOMS: atom_id res chain seq x y z
N MET A 1 32.50 -20.75 26.51
CA MET A 1 32.14 -21.15 25.13
C MET A 1 30.72 -21.69 25.14
N ARG A 2 29.76 -20.98 24.54
CA ARG A 2 28.40 -21.51 24.29
C ARG A 2 28.41 -22.12 22.89
N GLY A 3 28.11 -23.41 22.77
CA GLY A 3 28.12 -24.13 21.50
C GLY A 3 27.14 -23.54 20.46
N PRO A 4 27.30 -23.88 19.17
CA PRO A 4 26.46 -23.37 18.11
C PRO A 4 25.00 -23.78 18.35
N LYS A 5 24.10 -22.79 18.39
CA LYS A 5 22.66 -23.02 18.41
C LYS A 5 22.27 -23.75 17.11
N PRO A 6 21.35 -24.74 17.15
CA PRO A 6 20.89 -25.40 15.94
C PRO A 6 20.27 -24.38 14.98
N LEU A 7 20.58 -24.50 13.69
CA LEU A 7 19.98 -23.73 12.61
C LEU A 7 18.45 -23.84 12.70
N LYS A 8 17.79 -22.70 12.94
CA LYS A 8 16.33 -22.61 12.90
C LYS A 8 15.88 -22.97 11.48
N LYS A 9 14.94 -23.92 11.37
CA LYS A 9 14.26 -24.19 10.09
C LYS A 9 13.48 -22.93 9.70
N TYR A 10 13.77 -22.41 8.51
CA TYR A 10 12.97 -21.38 7.86
C TYR A 10 11.94 -22.11 7.02
N LEU A 11 10.65 -21.94 7.33
CA LEU A 11 9.59 -22.48 6.49
C LEU A 11 9.11 -21.37 5.56
N LEU A 12 9.50 -21.45 4.29
CA LEU A 12 8.66 -20.98 3.20
C LEU A 12 7.54 -22.02 3.11
N ILE A 13 6.27 -21.66 3.29
CA ILE A 13 5.15 -22.61 3.18
C ILE A 13 5.16 -23.11 1.73
N PRO A 14 5.61 -24.34 1.40
CA PRO A 14 5.75 -24.74 0.02
C PRO A 14 4.43 -25.37 -0.46
N GLY A 15 3.89 -24.85 -1.55
CA GLY A 15 2.86 -25.56 -2.30
C GLY A 15 3.38 -26.88 -2.87
N PHE A 16 2.84 -27.99 -2.34
CA PHE A 16 2.70 -29.31 -2.96
C PHE A 16 3.89 -29.87 -3.78
N GLU A 17 4.71 -30.71 -3.15
CA GLU A 17 5.30 -31.90 -3.79
C GLU A 17 5.31 -33.06 -2.76
N GLY A 18 4.78 -34.21 -3.16
CA GLY A 18 4.69 -35.39 -2.30
C GLY A 18 6.03 -36.12 -2.19
N THR A 19 6.33 -36.61 -0.98
CA THR A 19 6.93 -37.93 -0.70
C THR A 19 7.14 -38.10 0.81
N THR A 20 6.66 -39.20 1.36
CA THR A 20 6.76 -39.60 2.77
C THR A 20 7.94 -40.54 3.02
N ALA A 21 8.56 -40.45 4.21
CA ALA A 21 9.21 -41.57 4.88
C ALA A 21 8.90 -41.52 6.40
N PRO A 22 8.63 -42.66 7.10
CA PRO A 22 8.06 -42.64 8.44
C PRO A 22 9.09 -42.89 9.56
N GLY A 23 8.76 -42.43 10.77
CA GLY A 23 9.30 -42.95 12.04
C GLY A 23 9.13 -41.97 13.22
N PRO A 24 9.21 -42.44 14.48
CA PRO A 24 8.38 -43.44 15.14
C PRO A 24 7.42 -42.82 16.18
N THR A 25 6.36 -43.55 16.48
CA THR A 25 5.28 -43.27 17.45
C THR A 25 5.69 -43.47 18.92
N MET A 26 5.17 -42.63 19.84
CA MET A 26 4.86 -42.93 21.26
C MET A 26 3.77 -41.94 21.80
N PRO A 27 3.04 -42.23 22.91
CA PRO A 27 1.56 -42.20 22.91
C PRO A 27 0.86 -41.08 23.70
N SER A 28 -0.42 -40.84 23.32
CA SER A 28 -1.67 -40.53 24.08
C SER A 28 -1.67 -39.38 25.12
N GLU A 29 -2.72 -38.57 25.34
CA GLU A 29 -4.19 -38.81 25.40
C GLU A 29 -4.96 -37.47 25.22
N THR A 30 -6.08 -37.48 24.49
CA THR A 30 -7.31 -36.66 24.74
C THR A 30 -8.45 -37.12 23.80
N PRO A 31 -9.73 -37.04 24.22
CA PRO A 31 -10.83 -37.90 23.72
C PRO A 31 -11.51 -37.38 22.43
N PRO A 32 -12.27 -38.24 21.73
CA PRO A 32 -12.69 -37.98 20.34
C PRO A 32 -14.01 -37.22 20.25
N ALA A 33 -14.12 -36.37 19.22
CA ALA A 33 -15.39 -35.87 18.70
C ALA A 33 -15.46 -36.18 17.18
N ASP A 34 -16.40 -37.06 16.84
CA ASP A 34 -17.09 -37.28 15.56
C ASP A 34 -16.30 -37.31 14.23
N THR A 35 -16.00 -38.55 13.84
CA THR A 35 -15.68 -39.02 12.50
C THR A 35 -16.87 -38.91 11.53
N LEU A 36 -16.65 -38.28 10.37
CA LEU A 36 -17.19 -38.72 9.07
C LEU A 36 -16.33 -38.15 7.94
N CYS A 37 -15.22 -38.83 7.62
CA CYS A 37 -14.68 -38.87 6.26
C CYS A 37 -13.78 -40.11 6.12
N ARG A 38 -14.24 -41.11 5.36
CA ARG A 38 -13.48 -42.32 5.04
C ARG A 38 -12.62 -42.05 3.82
N SER A 39 -11.30 -42.15 3.95
CA SER A 39 -10.36 -42.19 2.82
C SER A 39 -10.39 -43.57 2.17
N ALA A 40 -10.91 -43.68 0.94
CA ALA A 40 -10.71 -44.85 0.10
C ALA A 40 -9.39 -44.67 -0.67
N GLY A 41 -8.40 -45.53 -0.38
CA GLY A 41 -7.16 -45.64 -1.15
C GLY A 41 -7.42 -46.27 -2.52
N CYS A 42 -6.73 -45.76 -3.54
CA CYS A 42 -6.80 -46.25 -4.93
C CYS A 42 -5.76 -47.39 -5.13
N PRO A 43 -6.05 -48.45 -5.92
CA PRO A 43 -5.18 -49.61 -6.05
C PRO A 43 -4.01 -49.41 -7.04
N HIS A 44 -2.85 -49.99 -6.69
CA HIS A 44 -1.65 -50.05 -7.52
C HIS A 44 -1.83 -50.93 -8.77
N LEU A 45 -1.39 -50.43 -9.92
CA LEU A 45 -1.09 -51.23 -11.10
C LEU A 45 0.40 -51.59 -11.12
N SER A 46 0.66 -52.89 -11.08
CA SER A 46 1.96 -53.55 -11.24
C SER A 46 2.40 -53.61 -12.71
N GLY A 47 3.69 -53.39 -13.00
CA GLY A 47 4.24 -53.56 -14.35
C GLY A 47 5.77 -53.56 -14.43
N THR A 48 6.36 -54.75 -14.26
CA THR A 48 7.56 -55.32 -14.91
C THR A 48 8.92 -54.58 -14.93
N HIS A 49 9.88 -55.21 -14.23
CA HIS A 49 11.34 -55.12 -14.37
C HIS A 49 11.87 -55.60 -15.73
N LEU A 50 12.82 -54.86 -16.31
CA LEU A 50 13.90 -55.24 -17.26
C LEU A 50 14.81 -53.98 -17.34
N GLY A 51 16.13 -53.94 -17.24
CA GLY A 51 17.23 -54.86 -16.95
C GLY A 51 18.46 -53.98 -16.63
N ARG A 52 19.39 -54.49 -15.83
CA ARG A 52 20.66 -53.83 -15.45
C ARG A 52 21.65 -53.89 -16.63
N GLU A 53 22.24 -52.76 -16.99
CA GLU A 53 23.63 -52.72 -17.45
C GLU A 53 24.39 -51.62 -16.70
N SER A 54 25.55 -52.05 -16.21
CA SER A 54 26.51 -51.39 -15.34
C SER A 54 27.51 -50.60 -16.15
N LEU A 55 27.83 -49.37 -15.73
CA LEU A 55 29.15 -48.74 -15.93
C LEU A 55 29.40 -47.72 -14.81
N GLU A 56 30.67 -47.58 -14.47
CA GLU A 56 31.23 -47.20 -13.18
C GLU A 56 31.10 -45.72 -12.83
N LYS A 57 31.15 -45.44 -11.52
CA LYS A 57 31.16 -44.10 -10.93
C LYS A 57 32.49 -43.38 -11.23
N GLU A 58 32.41 -42.17 -11.75
CA GLU A 58 33.34 -41.10 -11.38
C GLU A 58 32.63 -40.10 -10.44
N PRO A 59 33.26 -39.65 -9.33
CA PRO A 59 32.67 -38.69 -8.43
C PRO A 59 32.99 -37.28 -8.93
N LEU A 60 32.15 -36.74 -9.82
CA LEU A 60 32.14 -35.30 -10.08
C LEU A 60 31.47 -34.63 -8.88
N GLU A 61 32.20 -33.70 -8.28
CA GLU A 61 31.80 -32.89 -7.14
C GLU A 61 30.47 -32.17 -7.42
N ASP A 62 29.37 -32.66 -6.84
CA ASP A 62 28.11 -31.94 -6.75
C ASP A 62 28.25 -30.79 -5.72
N LYS A 63 28.98 -29.76 -6.12
CA LYS A 63 28.98 -28.44 -5.46
C LYS A 63 28.01 -27.46 -6.15
N GLU A 64 27.37 -27.85 -7.25
CA GLU A 64 26.47 -26.98 -8.04
C GLU A 64 24.97 -27.31 -7.92
N ALA A 65 24.56 -28.40 -7.27
CA ALA A 65 23.13 -28.73 -7.08
C ALA A 65 22.48 -28.04 -5.86
N LYS A 66 22.70 -26.73 -5.70
CA LYS A 66 21.85 -25.85 -4.85
C LYS A 66 21.29 -24.71 -5.69
N GLU A 67 20.88 -25.01 -6.92
CA GLU A 67 20.09 -24.08 -7.73
C GLU A 67 18.67 -23.95 -7.17
N LEU A 68 18.44 -22.83 -6.48
CA LEU A 68 17.22 -22.03 -6.38
C LEU A 68 15.88 -22.77 -6.59
N LEU A 69 15.25 -23.17 -5.48
CA LEU A 69 13.81 -23.45 -5.36
C LEU A 69 12.97 -22.16 -5.55
N TRP A 70 13.06 -21.50 -6.71
CA TRP A 70 12.21 -20.35 -7.05
C TRP A 70 11.05 -20.80 -7.94
N ILE A 71 9.85 -20.84 -7.37
CA ILE A 71 8.65 -21.18 -8.13
C ILE A 71 7.94 -19.91 -8.60
N ARG A 72 7.80 -19.78 -9.92
CA ARG A 72 7.22 -18.63 -10.61
C ARG A 72 5.78 -18.31 -10.15
N PRO A 73 5.44 -17.04 -9.84
CA PRO A 73 4.11 -16.65 -9.37
C PRO A 73 3.06 -16.63 -10.50
N ASP A 74 3.51 -16.69 -11.75
CA ASP A 74 2.73 -16.67 -12.98
C ASP A 74 2.66 -18.04 -13.68
N ALA A 75 3.07 -19.10 -12.98
CA ALA A 75 2.90 -20.45 -13.49
C ALA A 75 1.41 -20.71 -13.77
N PRO A 76 1.03 -21.31 -14.92
CA PRO A 76 -0.36 -21.64 -15.19
C PRO A 76 -0.97 -22.49 -14.08
N SER A 77 -2.24 -22.22 -13.75
CA SER A 77 -2.95 -22.99 -12.73
C SER A 77 -3.07 -24.45 -13.13
N ARG A 78 -2.85 -25.35 -12.16
CA ARG A 78 -3.12 -26.79 -12.30
C ARG A 78 -4.52 -27.17 -11.81
N CYS A 79 -5.32 -26.19 -11.38
CA CYS A 79 -6.66 -26.43 -10.88
C CYS A 79 -7.55 -26.98 -12.01
N SER A 80 -8.21 -28.11 -11.77
CA SER A 80 -9.14 -28.73 -12.73
C SER A 80 -10.60 -28.30 -12.52
N TRP A 81 -10.84 -27.21 -11.77
CA TRP A 81 -12.18 -26.67 -11.60
C TRP A 81 -12.75 -26.24 -12.95
N GLN A 82 -14.01 -26.56 -13.19
CA GLN A 82 -14.78 -26.15 -14.37
C GLN A 82 -16.23 -25.97 -13.94
N LEU A 83 -16.93 -25.02 -14.57
CA LEU A 83 -18.34 -24.80 -14.30
C LEU A 83 -19.16 -26.08 -14.54
N GLY A 84 -20.01 -26.43 -13.58
CA GLY A 84 -20.84 -27.64 -13.62
C GLY A 84 -20.23 -28.87 -12.93
N ARG A 85 -18.95 -28.84 -12.54
CA ARG A 85 -18.38 -29.91 -11.69
C ARG A 85 -18.98 -29.87 -10.27
N PRO A 86 -19.39 -31.01 -9.70
CA PRO A 86 -19.84 -31.08 -8.31
C PRO A 86 -18.75 -30.63 -7.33
N VAL A 87 -19.14 -29.91 -6.28
CA VAL A 87 -18.22 -29.51 -5.19
C VAL A 87 -17.66 -30.74 -4.46
N SER A 88 -18.37 -31.87 -4.46
CA SER A 88 -17.89 -33.15 -3.91
C SER A 88 -16.62 -33.68 -4.57
N ASP A 89 -16.35 -33.25 -5.80
CA ASP A 89 -15.18 -33.70 -6.58
C ASP A 89 -13.98 -32.76 -6.38
N SER A 90 -14.17 -31.67 -5.63
CA SER A 90 -13.11 -30.72 -5.30
C SER A 90 -12.09 -31.37 -4.36
N PRO A 91 -10.78 -31.33 -4.69
CA PRO A 91 -9.74 -31.83 -3.79
C PRO A 91 -9.43 -30.86 -2.65
N HIS A 92 -10.08 -29.70 -2.62
CA HIS A 92 -9.79 -28.63 -1.67
C HIS A 92 -10.62 -28.76 -0.40
N CYS A 93 -10.04 -28.32 0.73
CA CYS A 93 -10.82 -28.11 1.94
C CYS A 93 -11.81 -26.96 1.71
N HIS A 94 -13.08 -27.16 2.07
CA HIS A 94 -14.11 -26.13 1.97
C HIS A 94 -14.57 -25.69 3.36
N ALA A 95 -14.64 -24.38 3.58
CA ALA A 95 -15.19 -23.81 4.81
C ALA A 95 -16.67 -23.43 4.60
N ALA A 96 -17.50 -23.63 5.61
CA ALA A 96 -18.88 -23.17 5.60
C ALA A 96 -19.02 -21.84 6.36
N LEU A 97 -20.07 -21.07 6.06
CA LEU A 97 -20.45 -19.95 6.90
C LEU A 97 -20.87 -20.45 8.29
N VAL A 98 -20.21 -19.95 9.32
CA VAL A 98 -20.50 -20.27 10.72
C VAL A 98 -20.95 -19.02 11.43
N LYS A 99 -22.05 -19.10 12.17
CA LYS A 99 -22.54 -17.97 12.96
C LYS A 99 -21.55 -17.65 14.08
N SER A 100 -21.13 -16.39 14.13
CA SER A 100 -20.25 -15.89 15.19
C SER A 100 -20.85 -16.11 16.59
N PRO A 101 -20.07 -16.60 17.57
CA PRO A 101 -20.53 -16.73 18.95
C PRO A 101 -20.74 -15.35 19.60
N LYS A 102 -21.52 -15.28 20.69
CA LYS A 102 -21.79 -14.02 21.40
C LYS A 102 -20.52 -13.34 21.92
N ILE A 103 -19.60 -14.15 22.45
CA ILE A 103 -18.28 -13.73 22.90
C ILE A 103 -17.29 -14.39 21.96
N LEU A 104 -16.53 -13.58 21.22
CA LEU A 104 -15.51 -14.09 20.32
C LEU A 104 -14.34 -14.65 21.14
N PRO A 105 -13.82 -15.85 20.83
CA PRO A 105 -12.68 -16.41 21.56
C PRO A 105 -11.39 -15.61 21.32
N ASP A 106 -11.29 -14.98 20.15
CA ASP A 106 -10.19 -14.11 19.75
C ASP A 106 -10.64 -13.16 18.62
N ILE A 107 -9.76 -12.24 18.24
CA ILE A 107 -10.05 -11.23 17.20
C ILE A 107 -10.12 -11.81 15.78
N LEU A 108 -9.55 -13.00 15.52
CA LEU A 108 -9.59 -13.63 14.20
C LEU A 108 -11.01 -14.08 13.85
N LYS A 109 -11.84 -14.39 14.86
CA LYS A 109 -13.27 -14.65 14.66
C LYS A 109 -14.10 -13.39 14.36
N LYS A 110 -13.47 -12.21 14.25
CA LYS A 110 -14.10 -10.98 13.73
C LYS A 110 -13.87 -10.76 12.22
N ILE A 111 -13.11 -11.64 11.57
CA ILE A 111 -12.90 -11.66 10.12
C ILE A 111 -14.09 -12.33 9.44
N GLY A 112 -14.63 -11.70 8.40
CA GLY A 112 -15.87 -12.10 7.76
C GLY A 112 -17.11 -11.40 8.29
N ASP A 113 -18.28 -11.86 7.85
CA ASP A 113 -19.58 -11.25 8.16
C ASP A 113 -19.60 -9.74 7.85
N THR A 114 -18.95 -9.32 6.77
CA THR A 114 -18.80 -7.90 6.44
C THR A 114 -20.11 -7.31 5.93
N PRO A 115 -20.41 -6.03 6.23
CA PRO A 115 -21.69 -5.45 5.89
C PRO A 115 -21.84 -5.25 4.37
N MET A 116 -23.07 -5.48 3.89
CA MET A 116 -23.54 -5.06 2.58
C MET A 116 -24.30 -3.75 2.75
N VAL A 117 -23.80 -2.65 2.17
CA VAL A 117 -24.33 -1.31 2.37
C VAL A 117 -24.82 -0.74 1.06
N ARG A 118 -26.04 -0.19 1.02
CA ARG A 118 -26.58 0.48 -0.17
C ARG A 118 -25.86 1.81 -0.43
N ILE A 119 -25.49 2.06 -1.69
CA ILE A 119 -24.95 3.33 -2.16
C ILE A 119 -26.11 4.22 -2.58
N ASN A 120 -26.33 5.33 -1.88
CA ASN A 120 -27.57 6.10 -2.00
C ASN A 120 -27.45 7.34 -2.87
N LYS A 121 -26.31 8.04 -2.83
CA LYS A 121 -26.10 9.31 -3.52
C LYS A 121 -25.32 9.12 -4.81
N ILE A 122 -24.19 8.42 -4.76
CA ILE A 122 -23.29 8.26 -5.92
C ILE A 122 -24.04 7.62 -7.10
N GLY A 123 -24.74 6.49 -6.90
CA GLY A 123 -25.48 5.84 -7.98
C GLY A 123 -26.48 6.78 -8.67
N ARG A 124 -27.22 7.58 -7.89
CA ARG A 124 -28.18 8.56 -8.43
C ARG A 124 -27.50 9.72 -9.16
N ASN A 125 -26.39 10.22 -8.62
CA ASN A 125 -25.62 11.32 -9.22
C ASN A 125 -25.08 10.94 -10.61
N PHE A 126 -24.84 9.65 -10.86
CA PHE A 126 -24.42 9.12 -12.16
C PHE A 126 -25.59 8.51 -12.95
N GLY A 127 -26.84 8.74 -12.55
CA GLY A 127 -28.03 8.35 -13.32
C GLY A 127 -28.31 6.84 -13.35
N LEU A 128 -27.76 6.05 -12.43
CA LEU A 128 -28.04 4.62 -12.36
C LEU A 128 -29.49 4.36 -11.96
N LYS A 129 -30.12 3.40 -12.66
CA LYS A 129 -31.48 2.93 -12.39
C LYS A 129 -31.52 1.73 -11.45
N CYS A 130 -30.46 0.92 -11.44
CA CYS A 130 -30.34 -0.27 -10.62
C CYS A 130 -29.99 0.06 -9.15
N GLU A 131 -30.17 -0.92 -8.26
CA GLU A 131 -29.68 -0.84 -6.89
C GLU A 131 -28.18 -1.10 -6.84
N LEU A 132 -27.41 -0.12 -6.36
CA LEU A 132 -25.97 -0.24 -6.16
C LEU A 132 -25.66 -0.54 -4.69
N LEU A 133 -24.92 -1.61 -4.43
CA LEU A 133 -24.51 -2.06 -3.11
C LEU A 133 -22.99 -2.14 -3.01
N ALA A 134 -22.46 -1.92 -1.82
CA ALA A 134 -21.05 -2.04 -1.48
C ALA A 134 -20.83 -3.12 -0.41
N LYS A 135 -19.98 -4.09 -0.72
CA LYS A 135 -19.47 -5.09 0.22
C LYS A 135 -18.23 -4.53 0.92
N CYS A 136 -18.40 -4.14 2.18
CA CYS A 136 -17.43 -3.32 2.91
C CYS A 136 -16.38 -4.17 3.64
N GLU A 137 -15.38 -4.64 2.91
CA GLU A 137 -14.32 -5.53 3.44
C GLU A 137 -13.34 -4.83 4.40
N PHE A 138 -13.39 -3.51 4.50
CA PHE A 138 -12.61 -2.72 5.44
C PHE A 138 -13.07 -2.83 6.90
N PHE A 139 -14.18 -3.53 7.19
CA PHE A 139 -14.63 -3.85 8.55
C PHE A 139 -14.05 -5.15 9.12
N ASN A 140 -13.25 -5.89 8.34
CA ASN A 140 -12.47 -7.00 8.90
C ASN A 140 -11.49 -6.49 9.97
N ALA A 141 -11.03 -7.38 10.85
CA ALA A 141 -10.25 -7.01 12.03
C ALA A 141 -8.94 -6.24 11.76
N GLY A 142 -8.21 -6.60 10.71
CA GLY A 142 -7.01 -5.91 10.23
C GLY A 142 -7.31 -4.72 9.30
N GLY A 143 -8.57 -4.55 8.93
CA GLY A 143 -9.08 -3.44 8.12
C GLY A 143 -9.03 -3.69 6.62
N SER A 144 -8.97 -4.94 6.16
CA SER A 144 -8.99 -5.26 4.72
C SER A 144 -9.55 -6.63 4.38
N VAL A 145 -9.90 -6.81 3.10
CA VAL A 145 -10.27 -8.09 2.48
C VAL A 145 -9.20 -9.18 2.62
N LYS A 146 -7.93 -8.79 2.82
CA LYS A 146 -6.81 -9.73 2.90
C LYS A 146 -6.75 -10.46 4.24
N ASP A 147 -7.50 -10.02 5.24
CA ASP A 147 -7.61 -10.71 6.52
C ASP A 147 -8.21 -12.11 6.32
N ARG A 148 -9.17 -12.25 5.39
CA ARG A 148 -9.80 -13.54 5.03
C ARG A 148 -8.78 -14.55 4.53
N ILE A 149 -7.96 -14.15 3.56
CA ILE A 149 -6.95 -15.04 2.98
C ILE A 149 -5.83 -15.33 3.97
N SER A 150 -5.48 -14.36 4.82
CA SER A 150 -4.42 -14.51 5.82
C SER A 150 -4.81 -15.54 6.87
N LEU A 151 -6.04 -15.45 7.40
CA LEU A 151 -6.57 -16.44 8.31
C LEU A 151 -6.66 -17.81 7.64
N ARG A 152 -7.21 -17.87 6.41
CA ARG A 152 -7.40 -19.13 5.70
C ARG A 152 -6.09 -19.84 5.39
N MET A 153 -5.07 -19.13 4.91
CA MET A 153 -3.74 -19.70 4.65
C MET A 153 -3.10 -20.27 5.93
N VAL A 154 -3.24 -19.57 7.06
CA VAL A 154 -2.70 -20.05 8.35
C VAL A 154 -3.47 -21.28 8.83
N GLU A 155 -4.80 -21.28 8.79
CA GLU A 155 -5.62 -22.42 9.23
C GLU A 155 -5.43 -23.66 8.34
N ASP A 156 -5.28 -23.48 7.02
CA ASP A 156 -4.98 -24.59 6.10
C ASP A 156 -3.56 -25.14 6.36
N ALA A 157 -2.56 -24.27 6.54
CA ALA A 157 -1.19 -24.69 6.84
C ALA A 157 -1.06 -25.41 8.20
N GLU A 158 -1.81 -24.98 9.21
CA GLU A 158 -1.92 -25.68 10.50
C GLU A 158 -2.54 -27.07 10.33
N ARG A 159 -3.62 -27.17 9.54
CA ARG A 159 -4.34 -28.43 9.30
C ARG A 159 -3.49 -29.45 8.53
N GLU A 160 -2.70 -28.98 7.57
CA GLU A 160 -1.75 -29.78 6.80
C GLU A 160 -0.50 -30.15 7.63
N GLY A 161 -0.31 -29.54 8.79
CA GLY A 161 0.86 -29.73 9.64
C GLY A 161 2.14 -29.12 9.08
N THR A 162 2.04 -28.28 8.04
CA THR A 162 3.17 -27.53 7.49
C THR A 162 3.60 -26.44 8.47
N LEU A 163 2.66 -25.72 9.08
CA LEU A 163 2.91 -24.72 10.11
C LEU A 163 2.81 -25.33 11.51
N LYS A 164 3.88 -25.20 12.33
CA LYS A 164 3.96 -25.74 13.69
C LYS A 164 4.08 -24.64 14.74
N PRO A 165 3.64 -24.86 16.00
CA PRO A 165 3.74 -23.86 17.06
C PRO A 165 5.16 -23.28 17.21
N GLY A 166 5.25 -21.95 17.17
CA GLY A 166 6.52 -21.22 17.27
C GLY A 166 7.30 -21.06 15.95
N ASP A 167 6.77 -21.57 14.83
CA ASP A 167 7.35 -21.34 13.50
C ASP A 167 7.32 -19.84 13.10
N THR A 168 8.06 -19.53 12.03
CA THR A 168 8.13 -18.17 11.47
C THR A 168 7.40 -18.11 10.13
N ILE A 169 6.41 -17.23 10.03
CA ILE A 169 5.73 -16.87 8.79
C ILE A 169 6.54 -15.78 8.10
N ILE A 170 6.88 -15.99 6.82
CA ILE A 170 7.58 -15.00 5.99
C ILE A 170 6.70 -14.72 4.77
N GLU A 171 6.19 -13.49 4.63
CA GLU A 171 5.31 -13.12 3.52
C GLU A 171 5.80 -11.87 2.78
N PRO A 172 5.89 -11.93 1.44
CA PRO A 172 6.06 -10.79 0.56
C PRO A 172 4.74 -10.08 0.27
N THR A 173 4.64 -8.79 0.54
CA THR A 173 3.36 -8.13 0.25
C THR A 173 3.47 -6.63 0.09
N SER A 174 2.53 -6.09 -0.69
CA SER A 174 2.30 -4.66 -0.84
C SER A 174 1.62 -4.02 0.38
N GLY A 175 1.19 -4.82 1.36
CA GLY A 175 0.74 -4.29 2.66
C GLY A 175 -0.34 -5.15 3.32
N ASN A 176 -1.56 -5.12 2.80
CA ASN A 176 -2.74 -5.66 3.49
C ASN A 176 -2.64 -7.15 3.87
N THR A 177 -2.10 -8.03 3.01
CA THR A 177 -1.87 -9.45 3.39
C THR A 177 -0.87 -9.58 4.54
N GLY A 178 0.14 -8.70 4.59
CA GLY A 178 1.13 -8.71 5.68
C GLY A 178 0.51 -8.28 7.01
N ILE A 179 -0.41 -7.31 6.98
CA ILE A 179 -1.17 -6.91 8.17
C ILE A 179 -2.03 -8.08 8.68
N GLY A 180 -2.78 -8.74 7.80
CA GLY A 180 -3.61 -9.90 8.18
C GLY A 180 -2.81 -11.06 8.73
N LEU A 181 -1.67 -11.41 8.12
CA LEU A 181 -0.78 -12.46 8.61
C LEU A 181 -0.09 -12.08 9.92
N ALA A 182 0.35 -10.83 10.08
CA ALA A 182 0.93 -10.35 11.33
C ALA A 182 -0.10 -10.38 12.47
N LEU A 183 -1.36 -10.04 12.20
CA LEU A 183 -2.47 -10.17 13.15
C LEU A 183 -2.69 -11.63 13.55
N ALA A 184 -2.79 -12.54 12.59
CA ALA A 184 -2.95 -13.98 12.85
C ALA A 184 -1.76 -14.55 13.62
N ALA A 185 -0.53 -14.18 13.25
CA ALA A 185 0.70 -14.59 13.91
C ALA A 185 0.76 -14.10 15.36
N ALA A 186 0.36 -12.85 15.63
CA ALA A 186 0.32 -12.31 16.98
C ALA A 186 -0.66 -13.07 17.88
N VAL A 187 -1.83 -13.45 17.35
CA VAL A 187 -2.84 -14.21 18.11
C VAL A 187 -2.40 -15.66 18.34
N LYS A 188 -1.84 -16.33 17.32
CA LYS A 188 -1.52 -17.76 17.34
C LYS A 188 -0.10 -18.07 17.83
N GLY A 189 0.72 -17.06 18.13
CA GLY A 189 2.07 -17.24 18.67
C GLY A 189 3.14 -17.59 17.63
N TYR A 190 2.98 -17.13 16.38
CA TYR A 190 4.00 -17.25 15.34
C TYR A 190 4.88 -16.01 15.27
N ARG A 191 6.16 -16.20 14.91
CA ARG A 191 6.97 -15.07 14.48
C ARG A 191 6.53 -14.67 13.07
N CYS A 192 6.41 -13.37 12.80
CA CYS A 192 6.06 -12.87 11.47
C CYS A 192 7.19 -11.98 10.92
N ILE A 193 7.56 -12.17 9.67
CA ILE A 193 8.49 -11.33 8.92
C ILE A 193 7.79 -10.94 7.62
N ILE A 194 7.49 -9.66 7.46
CA ILE A 194 6.93 -9.13 6.22
C ILE A 194 8.07 -8.57 5.37
N VAL A 195 8.17 -9.07 4.14
CA VAL A 195 9.11 -8.56 3.15
C VAL A 195 8.31 -7.63 2.23
N MET A 196 8.60 -6.34 2.27
CA MET A 196 8.08 -5.40 1.30
C MET A 196 9.13 -5.26 0.17
N PRO A 197 8.80 -5.56 -1.10
CA PRO A 197 9.71 -5.48 -2.25
C PRO A 197 10.31 -4.07 -2.44
N GLU A 198 11.50 -3.92 -3.00
CA GLU A 198 11.73 -3.98 -4.47
C GLU A 198 11.69 -5.36 -5.16
N LYS A 199 11.87 -6.51 -4.48
CA LYS A 199 11.56 -7.84 -5.09
C LYS A 199 10.71 -8.75 -4.18
N MET A 200 9.67 -9.32 -4.78
CA MET A 200 8.58 -10.12 -4.16
C MET A 200 8.96 -11.62 -4.03
N SER A 201 8.45 -12.29 -3.00
CA SER A 201 8.27 -13.76 -2.95
C SER A 201 6.87 -14.13 -3.52
N THR A 202 6.55 -15.41 -3.70
CA THR A 202 5.56 -15.85 -4.70
C THR A 202 4.27 -16.51 -4.17
N GLU A 203 4.08 -16.63 -2.84
CA GLU A 203 3.12 -17.59 -2.28
C GLU A 203 1.62 -17.22 -2.45
N LYS A 204 1.19 -15.99 -2.11
CA LYS A 204 -0.23 -15.58 -2.27
C LYS A 204 -0.75 -15.60 -3.71
N TYR A 205 0.15 -15.57 -4.69
CA TYR A 205 -0.18 -15.62 -6.12
C TYR A 205 -0.54 -17.04 -6.57
N ARG A 206 -0.19 -18.05 -5.78
CA ARG A 206 -0.33 -19.48 -6.11
C ARG A 206 -1.21 -20.25 -5.14
N ASN A 207 -1.26 -19.82 -3.87
CA ASN A 207 -1.94 -20.57 -2.82
C ASN A 207 -3.46 -20.59 -3.03
N ALA A 208 -4.04 -21.80 -3.15
CA ALA A 208 -5.47 -22.02 -3.36
C ALA A 208 -6.34 -21.46 -2.23
N SER A 209 -5.81 -21.37 -1.00
CA SER A 209 -6.48 -20.75 0.15
C SER A 209 -6.91 -19.31 -0.12
N ASN A 210 -6.22 -18.57 -1.00
CA ASN A 210 -6.57 -17.21 -1.40
C ASN A 210 -7.94 -17.16 -2.11
N PRO A 211 -8.12 -17.72 -3.32
CA PRO A 211 -9.43 -17.74 -3.96
C PRO A 211 -10.47 -18.56 -3.19
N LEU A 212 -10.08 -19.62 -2.47
CA LEU A 212 -11.02 -20.43 -1.69
C LEU A 212 -11.64 -19.66 -0.52
N ALA A 213 -10.90 -18.78 0.17
CA ALA A 213 -11.48 -17.93 1.21
C ALA A 213 -12.65 -17.08 0.67
N HIS A 214 -12.55 -16.65 -0.59
CA HIS A 214 -13.57 -15.85 -1.25
C HIS A 214 -14.71 -16.69 -1.84
N TYR A 215 -14.39 -17.86 -2.39
CA TYR A 215 -15.36 -18.82 -2.90
C TYR A 215 -16.26 -19.38 -1.79
N ASP A 216 -15.67 -19.75 -0.66
CA ASP A 216 -16.36 -20.39 0.46
C ASP A 216 -17.15 -19.40 1.32
N ILE A 217 -16.58 -18.21 1.56
CA ILE A 217 -17.11 -17.27 2.55
C ILE A 217 -17.63 -16.00 1.89
N THR A 218 -16.76 -15.21 1.22
CA THR A 218 -17.17 -13.90 0.68
C THR A 218 -18.35 -14.01 -0.29
N ALA A 219 -18.33 -14.98 -1.19
CA ALA A 219 -19.39 -15.19 -2.17
C ALA A 219 -20.70 -15.67 -1.53
N GLU A 220 -20.61 -16.57 -0.56
CA GLU A 220 -21.78 -17.08 0.16
C GLU A 220 -22.43 -15.98 1.00
N GLU A 221 -21.63 -15.12 1.66
CA GLU A 221 -22.13 -13.92 2.34
C GLU A 221 -22.88 -13.00 1.36
N ILE A 222 -22.32 -12.74 0.16
CA ILE A 222 -22.97 -11.90 -0.85
C ILE A 222 -24.29 -12.52 -1.31
N LEU A 223 -24.31 -13.83 -1.60
CA LEU A 223 -25.51 -14.54 -2.00
C LEU A 223 -26.59 -14.48 -0.91
N GLN A 224 -26.20 -14.74 0.34
CA GLN A 224 -27.13 -14.67 1.48
C GLN A 224 -27.67 -13.26 1.69
N GLN A 225 -26.80 -12.24 1.67
CA GLN A 225 -27.19 -10.84 1.85
C GLN A 225 -28.03 -10.29 0.69
N CYS A 226 -27.96 -10.90 -0.48
CA CYS A 226 -28.71 -10.52 -1.67
C CYS A 226 -29.94 -11.40 -1.94
N ASP A 227 -30.28 -12.35 -1.07
CA ASP A 227 -31.32 -13.36 -1.30
C ASP A 227 -31.14 -14.14 -2.62
N GLY A 228 -29.88 -14.39 -3.01
CA GLY A 228 -29.53 -15.03 -4.28
C GLY A 228 -29.79 -14.18 -5.54
N ARG A 229 -30.24 -12.92 -5.39
CA ARG A 229 -30.59 -12.01 -6.50
C ARG A 229 -29.50 -10.96 -6.70
N LEU A 230 -28.69 -11.16 -7.73
CA LEU A 230 -27.59 -10.28 -8.12
C LEU A 230 -27.39 -10.31 -9.63
N ASP A 231 -27.29 -9.14 -10.26
CA ASP A 231 -27.16 -9.03 -11.73
C ASP A 231 -25.73 -8.69 -12.16
N MET A 232 -24.96 -8.01 -11.30
CA MET A 232 -23.59 -7.64 -11.57
C MET A 232 -22.74 -7.62 -10.31
N LEU A 233 -21.50 -8.10 -10.41
CA LEU A 233 -20.47 -7.94 -9.40
C LEU A 233 -19.26 -7.22 -9.99
N VAL A 234 -18.80 -6.16 -9.33
CA VAL A 234 -17.62 -5.38 -9.72
C VAL A 234 -16.54 -5.53 -8.65
N ALA A 235 -15.35 -5.97 -9.04
CA ALA A 235 -14.21 -6.11 -8.14
C ALA A 235 -12.90 -5.71 -8.82
N SER A 236 -12.08 -4.95 -8.11
CA SER A 236 -10.72 -4.64 -8.55
C SER A 236 -9.76 -5.80 -8.28
N ALA A 237 -8.85 -6.06 -9.22
CA ALA A 237 -7.99 -7.23 -9.23
C ALA A 237 -6.55 -6.87 -8.91
N GLY A 238 -6.00 -7.48 -7.85
CA GLY A 238 -4.56 -7.58 -7.61
C GLY A 238 -4.10 -9.01 -7.91
N THR A 239 -4.00 -9.86 -6.88
CA THR A 239 -3.72 -11.29 -7.06
C THR A 239 -4.77 -12.03 -7.90
N GLY A 240 -5.96 -11.47 -8.09
CA GLY A 240 -7.09 -12.15 -8.74
C GLY A 240 -7.93 -13.04 -7.82
N GLY A 241 -7.40 -13.52 -6.70
CA GLY A 241 -8.11 -14.42 -5.78
C GLY A 241 -9.53 -13.98 -5.38
N THR A 242 -9.76 -12.69 -5.08
CA THR A 242 -11.11 -12.18 -4.75
C THR A 242 -12.09 -12.32 -5.92
N ILE A 243 -11.73 -11.81 -7.10
CA ILE A 243 -12.62 -11.89 -8.26
C ILE A 243 -12.83 -13.34 -8.71
N THR A 244 -11.78 -14.15 -8.74
CA THR A 244 -11.86 -15.57 -9.10
C THR A 244 -12.72 -16.37 -8.14
N GLY A 245 -12.48 -16.27 -6.84
CA GLY A 245 -13.24 -17.02 -5.84
C GLY A 245 -14.72 -16.67 -5.86
N VAL A 246 -15.03 -15.37 -5.88
CA VAL A 246 -16.42 -14.91 -5.92
C VAL A 246 -17.09 -15.28 -7.24
N ALA A 247 -16.44 -15.04 -8.38
CA ALA A 247 -16.99 -15.34 -9.69
C ALA A 247 -17.29 -16.84 -9.88
N ARG A 248 -16.37 -17.74 -9.48
CA ARG A 248 -16.61 -19.19 -9.57
C ARG A 248 -17.89 -19.61 -8.84
N LYS A 249 -18.08 -19.14 -7.60
CA LYS A 249 -19.29 -19.44 -6.82
C LYS A 249 -20.54 -18.81 -7.43
N LEU A 250 -20.45 -17.55 -7.89
CA LEU A 250 -21.58 -16.87 -8.50
C LEU A 250 -21.98 -17.51 -9.83
N LYS A 251 -21.04 -17.95 -10.68
CA LYS A 251 -21.37 -18.69 -11.90
C LYS A 251 -22.08 -20.01 -11.61
N GLU A 252 -21.77 -20.67 -10.49
CA GLU A 252 -22.46 -21.90 -10.05
C GLU A 252 -23.87 -21.63 -9.48
N LYS A 253 -24.06 -20.56 -8.71
CA LYS A 253 -25.28 -20.32 -7.91
C LYS A 253 -26.21 -19.24 -8.45
N CYS A 254 -25.67 -18.29 -9.21
CA CYS A 254 -26.34 -17.13 -9.79
C CYS A 254 -25.79 -16.88 -11.21
N PRO A 255 -26.00 -17.82 -12.16
CA PRO A 255 -25.32 -17.81 -13.47
C PRO A 255 -25.63 -16.58 -14.34
N GLY A 256 -26.74 -15.88 -14.07
CA GLY A 256 -27.08 -14.63 -14.75
C GLY A 256 -26.26 -13.42 -14.30
N CYS A 257 -25.50 -13.52 -13.22
CA CYS A 257 -24.68 -12.44 -12.70
C CYS A 257 -23.47 -12.18 -13.62
N LYS A 258 -23.31 -10.92 -14.04
CA LYS A 258 -22.14 -10.45 -14.79
C LYS A 258 -20.99 -10.12 -13.84
N ILE A 259 -19.79 -10.61 -14.15
CA ILE A 259 -18.57 -10.40 -13.39
C ILE A 259 -17.71 -9.37 -14.11
N VAL A 260 -17.48 -8.23 -13.46
CA VAL A 260 -16.71 -7.11 -13.98
C VAL A 260 -15.40 -6.97 -13.22
N GLY A 261 -14.29 -7.14 -13.94
CA GLY A 261 -12.95 -6.93 -13.42
C GLY A 261 -12.47 -5.50 -13.61
N VAL A 262 -11.84 -4.94 -12.58
CA VAL A 262 -11.21 -3.61 -12.64
C VAL A 262 -9.70 -3.75 -12.51
N ASP A 263 -8.98 -3.22 -13.48
CA ASP A 263 -7.52 -3.29 -13.59
C ASP A 263 -6.94 -1.88 -13.79
N PRO A 264 -5.88 -1.46 -13.09
CA PRO A 264 -5.31 -0.14 -13.31
C PRO A 264 -4.61 -0.04 -14.67
N GLU A 265 -4.62 1.15 -15.28
CA GLU A 265 -3.71 1.48 -16.38
C GLU A 265 -2.25 1.23 -15.92
N GLY A 266 -1.49 0.49 -16.74
CA GLY A 266 -0.12 0.03 -16.45
C GLY A 266 -0.02 -1.41 -15.97
N SER A 267 -1.13 -2.04 -15.62
CA SER A 267 -1.24 -3.48 -15.39
C SER A 267 -1.61 -4.24 -16.67
N ILE A 268 -1.32 -5.56 -16.69
CA ILE A 268 -1.61 -6.47 -17.81
C ILE A 268 -2.69 -7.51 -17.51
N LEU A 269 -3.46 -7.36 -16.43
CA LEU A 269 -4.41 -8.40 -16.01
C LEU A 269 -5.65 -8.46 -16.91
N ALA A 270 -6.07 -7.32 -17.46
CA ALA A 270 -7.32 -7.21 -18.21
C ALA A 270 -7.28 -7.94 -19.57
N GLU A 271 -8.45 -8.40 -20.00
CA GLU A 271 -8.69 -8.96 -21.33
C GLU A 271 -9.82 -8.19 -22.05
N PRO A 272 -9.73 -7.99 -23.38
CA PRO A 272 -8.66 -8.45 -24.25
C PRO A 272 -7.39 -7.56 -24.14
N GLU A 273 -6.26 -8.05 -24.66
CA GLU A 273 -4.92 -7.47 -24.45
C GLU A 273 -4.78 -6.03 -24.96
N GLU A 274 -5.60 -5.63 -25.94
CA GLU A 274 -5.62 -4.27 -26.46
C GLU A 274 -5.98 -3.22 -25.39
N LEU A 275 -6.70 -3.63 -24.33
CA LEU A 275 -7.00 -2.75 -23.18
C LEU A 275 -5.76 -2.40 -22.35
N ASN A 276 -4.68 -3.16 -22.47
CA ASN A 276 -3.47 -2.98 -21.67
C ASN A 276 -2.44 -2.07 -22.36
N GLN A 277 -2.72 -1.59 -23.57
CA GLN A 277 -1.84 -0.67 -24.28
C GLN A 277 -1.84 0.69 -23.58
N THR A 278 -0.73 1.05 -22.94
CA THR A 278 -0.53 2.34 -22.29
C THR A 278 0.94 2.72 -22.24
N GLU A 279 1.21 4.02 -22.14
CA GLU A 279 2.55 4.56 -21.92
C GLU A 279 2.92 4.60 -20.41
N GLN A 280 1.93 4.47 -19.52
CA GLN A 280 2.12 4.55 -18.07
C GLN A 280 2.27 3.15 -17.47
N THR A 281 3.41 2.86 -16.85
CA THR A 281 3.67 1.57 -16.18
C THR A 281 3.66 1.67 -14.64
N ALA A 282 3.69 2.88 -14.11
CA ALA A 282 3.63 3.16 -12.69
C ALA A 282 2.36 3.95 -12.35
N TYR A 283 1.74 3.59 -11.23
CA TYR A 283 0.52 4.20 -10.72
C TYR A 283 0.58 4.27 -9.19
N GLU A 284 -0.20 5.18 -8.61
CA GLU A 284 -0.21 5.49 -7.18
C GLU A 284 -1.25 4.67 -6.40
N VAL A 285 -2.30 4.16 -7.07
CA VAL A 285 -3.29 3.28 -6.44
C VAL A 285 -2.62 1.97 -5.99
N GLU A 286 -2.83 1.59 -4.74
CA GLU A 286 -2.19 0.41 -4.14
C GLU A 286 -3.12 -0.81 -4.11
N GLY A 287 -2.53 -1.99 -4.23
CA GLY A 287 -3.20 -3.26 -3.95
C GLY A 287 -3.91 -3.93 -5.14
N ILE A 288 -3.87 -3.31 -6.32
CA ILE A 288 -4.44 -3.82 -7.59
C ILE A 288 -3.41 -3.70 -8.71
N GLY A 289 -3.58 -4.50 -9.76
CA GLY A 289 -2.68 -4.57 -10.91
C GLY A 289 -1.37 -5.33 -10.68
N TYR A 290 -0.86 -5.96 -11.74
CA TYR A 290 0.44 -6.64 -11.78
C TYR A 290 1.02 -6.65 -13.21
N ASP A 291 2.33 -6.81 -13.30
CA ASP A 291 3.13 -7.00 -14.53
C ASP A 291 3.23 -8.49 -14.96
N PHE A 292 2.52 -9.37 -14.26
CA PHE A 292 2.38 -10.79 -14.57
C PHE A 292 0.97 -11.27 -14.21
N ILE A 293 0.54 -12.42 -14.75
CA ILE A 293 -0.77 -13.02 -14.45
C ILE A 293 -0.63 -14.02 -13.29
N PRO A 294 -1.18 -13.75 -12.08
CA PRO A 294 -1.04 -14.66 -10.95
C PRO A 294 -1.70 -16.02 -11.20
N THR A 295 -1.09 -17.11 -10.74
CA THR A 295 -1.65 -18.48 -10.85
C THR A 295 -3.09 -18.61 -10.30
N VAL A 296 -3.44 -17.86 -9.26
CA VAL A 296 -4.80 -17.89 -8.66
C VAL A 296 -5.83 -17.06 -9.43
N LEU A 297 -5.43 -16.25 -10.41
CA LEU A 297 -6.34 -15.49 -11.25
C LEU A 297 -6.87 -16.38 -12.39
N ASP A 298 -8.13 -16.75 -12.29
CA ASP A 298 -8.91 -17.32 -13.38
C ASP A 298 -9.64 -16.19 -14.13
N ARG A 299 -9.14 -15.82 -15.30
CA ARG A 299 -9.76 -14.78 -16.15
C ARG A 299 -10.99 -15.27 -16.89
N THR A 300 -11.16 -16.60 -17.06
CA THR A 300 -12.27 -17.19 -17.82
C THR A 300 -13.64 -16.98 -17.20
N VAL A 301 -13.67 -16.65 -15.90
CA VAL A 301 -14.90 -16.36 -15.15
C VAL A 301 -15.23 -14.86 -15.09
N VAL A 302 -14.39 -14.00 -15.67
CA VAL A 302 -14.60 -12.55 -15.75
C VAL A 302 -15.24 -12.23 -17.10
N ASP A 303 -16.45 -11.67 -17.09
CA ASP A 303 -17.20 -11.40 -18.33
C ASP A 303 -16.70 -10.15 -19.05
N LYS A 304 -16.21 -9.16 -18.30
CA LYS A 304 -15.72 -7.90 -18.86
C LYS A 304 -14.69 -7.24 -17.97
N TRP A 305 -13.64 -6.69 -18.58
CA TRP A 305 -12.65 -5.86 -17.90
C TRP A 305 -12.84 -4.38 -18.22
N PHE A 306 -12.47 -3.53 -17.27
CA PHE A 306 -12.34 -2.09 -17.44
C PHE A 306 -11.00 -1.63 -16.88
N LYS A 307 -10.38 -0.67 -17.57
CA LYS A 307 -9.23 0.06 -17.04
C LYS A 307 -9.69 1.22 -16.15
N SER A 308 -8.96 1.46 -15.08
CA SER A 308 -9.10 2.64 -14.22
C SER A 308 -7.76 3.37 -14.08
N ASN A 309 -7.79 4.68 -13.88
CA ASN A 309 -6.60 5.46 -13.58
C ASN A 309 -6.65 6.04 -12.15
N ASP A 310 -5.52 6.61 -11.71
CA ASP A 310 -5.35 7.17 -10.37
C ASP A 310 -6.30 8.33 -10.08
N GLU A 311 -6.48 9.25 -11.05
CA GLU A 311 -7.33 10.44 -10.87
C GLU A 311 -8.78 10.03 -10.55
N GLU A 312 -9.36 9.15 -11.35
CA GLU A 312 -10.71 8.63 -11.12
C GLU A 312 -10.79 7.82 -9.82
N ALA A 313 -9.80 6.98 -9.54
CA ALA A 313 -9.78 6.16 -8.33
C ALA A 313 -9.83 7.03 -7.07
N PHE A 314 -8.98 8.04 -6.97
CA PHE A 314 -8.94 8.90 -5.79
C PHE A 314 -10.15 9.83 -5.71
N ALA A 315 -10.65 10.35 -6.84
CA ALA A 315 -11.87 11.14 -6.86
C ALA A 315 -13.07 10.33 -6.30
N PHE A 316 -13.25 9.08 -6.77
CA PHE A 316 -14.34 8.23 -6.29
C PHE A 316 -14.13 7.74 -4.85
N ALA A 317 -12.90 7.48 -4.42
CA ALA A 317 -12.62 7.14 -3.02
C ALA A 317 -12.99 8.30 -2.08
N ARG A 318 -12.61 9.54 -2.41
CA ARG A 318 -13.02 10.73 -1.64
C ARG A 318 -14.53 10.97 -1.70
N MET A 319 -15.16 10.67 -2.84
CA MET A 319 -16.61 10.76 -2.99
C MET A 319 -17.35 9.74 -2.12
N LEU A 320 -16.87 8.49 -2.04
CA LEU A 320 -17.41 7.46 -1.12
C LEU A 320 -17.36 7.93 0.33
N ILE A 321 -16.26 8.55 0.75
CA ILE A 321 -16.10 9.12 2.08
C ILE A 321 -17.08 10.28 2.30
N ALA A 322 -17.08 11.27 1.41
CA ALA A 322 -17.83 12.51 1.60
C ALA A 322 -19.36 12.33 1.43
N GLN A 323 -19.78 11.46 0.52
CA GLN A 323 -21.19 11.32 0.16
C GLN A 323 -21.87 10.15 0.89
N GLU A 324 -21.18 9.02 1.03
CA GLU A 324 -21.74 7.79 1.62
C GLU A 324 -21.23 7.51 3.04
N GLY A 325 -20.22 8.24 3.52
CA GLY A 325 -19.62 8.00 4.84
C GLY A 325 -18.80 6.71 4.92
N LEU A 326 -18.37 6.16 3.78
CA LEU A 326 -17.61 4.91 3.71
C LEU A 326 -16.11 5.22 3.72
N LEU A 327 -15.44 4.90 4.84
CA LEU A 327 -14.02 5.20 5.08
C LEU A 327 -13.09 4.17 4.41
N CYS A 328 -13.11 4.13 3.08
CA CYS A 328 -12.41 3.13 2.26
C CYS A 328 -11.16 3.68 1.56
N GLY A 329 -10.34 2.78 1.00
CA GLY A 329 -9.10 3.09 0.29
C GLY A 329 -9.23 3.36 -1.22
N GLY A 330 -8.10 3.59 -1.89
CA GLY A 330 -8.04 3.99 -3.30
C GLY A 330 -8.61 2.95 -4.27
N SER A 331 -8.31 1.66 -4.07
CA SER A 331 -8.83 0.58 -4.93
C SER A 331 -10.36 0.40 -4.83
N SER A 332 -10.96 0.88 -3.73
CA SER A 332 -12.43 0.97 -3.58
C SER A 332 -13.00 2.04 -4.49
N GLY A 333 -12.28 3.15 -4.64
CA GLY A 333 -12.59 4.20 -5.62
C GLY A 333 -12.47 3.71 -7.06
N SER A 334 -11.42 2.96 -7.42
CA SER A 334 -11.30 2.32 -8.75
C SER A 334 -12.49 1.40 -9.05
N ALA A 335 -12.87 0.55 -8.08
CA ALA A 335 -14.01 -0.35 -8.25
C ALA A 335 -15.32 0.43 -8.44
N MET A 336 -15.52 1.51 -7.68
CA MET A 336 -16.71 2.35 -7.77
C MET A 336 -16.76 3.19 -9.06
N SER A 337 -15.62 3.71 -9.53
CA SER A 337 -15.55 4.49 -10.78
C SER A 337 -15.93 3.65 -11.99
N VAL A 338 -15.54 2.37 -12.01
CA VAL A 338 -16.01 1.41 -13.01
C VAL A 338 -17.45 1.00 -12.77
N ALA A 339 -17.88 0.76 -11.53
CA ALA A 339 -19.23 0.31 -11.26
C ALA A 339 -20.29 1.29 -11.79
N VAL A 340 -20.09 2.60 -11.66
CA VAL A 340 -21.01 3.60 -12.21
C VAL A 340 -21.01 3.68 -13.73
N LYS A 341 -19.98 3.16 -14.41
CA LYS A 341 -19.90 3.03 -15.87
C LYS A 341 -20.54 1.72 -16.34
N ALA A 342 -20.16 0.60 -15.72
CA ALA A 342 -20.62 -0.73 -16.07
C ALA A 342 -22.11 -0.93 -15.77
N ALA A 343 -22.60 -0.44 -14.64
CA ALA A 343 -23.98 -0.64 -14.21
C ALA A 343 -25.01 0.22 -14.98
N GLN A 344 -24.59 1.06 -15.94
CA GLN A 344 -25.48 1.85 -16.80
C GLN A 344 -26.39 0.98 -17.68
N GLU A 345 -25.95 -0.24 -18.00
CA GLU A 345 -26.75 -1.19 -18.78
C GLU A 345 -27.90 -1.83 -17.97
N LEU A 346 -27.82 -1.76 -16.64
CA LEU A 346 -28.80 -2.37 -15.74
C LEU A 346 -30.04 -1.47 -15.59
N GLN A 347 -31.20 -2.12 -15.43
CA GLN A 347 -32.49 -1.46 -15.26
C GLN A 347 -32.93 -1.42 -13.79
N GLU A 348 -34.03 -0.72 -13.54
CA GLU A 348 -34.69 -0.71 -12.23
C GLU A 348 -35.08 -2.14 -11.81
N GLY A 349 -34.89 -2.45 -10.53
CA GLY A 349 -35.11 -3.78 -9.96
C GLY A 349 -33.91 -4.73 -10.05
N GLN A 350 -32.89 -4.40 -10.84
CA GLN A 350 -31.62 -5.14 -10.88
C GLN A 350 -30.64 -4.62 -9.82
N ARG A 351 -29.62 -5.42 -9.49
CA ARG A 351 -28.64 -5.14 -8.44
C ARG A 351 -27.20 -5.30 -8.90
N CYS A 352 -26.38 -4.31 -8.59
CA CYS A 352 -24.93 -4.32 -8.75
C CYS A 352 -24.23 -4.29 -7.38
N VAL A 353 -23.32 -5.23 -7.13
CA VAL A 353 -22.49 -5.27 -5.91
C VAL A 353 -21.06 -4.87 -6.25
N VAL A 354 -20.47 -3.97 -5.46
CA VAL A 354 -19.09 -3.51 -5.59
C VAL A 354 -18.29 -3.94 -4.36
N ILE A 355 -17.13 -4.57 -4.55
CA ILE A 355 -16.23 -4.91 -3.44
C ILE A 355 -15.38 -3.69 -3.06
N LEU A 356 -15.41 -3.28 -1.79
CA LEU A 356 -14.59 -2.18 -1.25
C LEU A 356 -13.47 -2.77 -0.38
N PRO A 357 -12.22 -2.91 -0.88
CA PRO A 357 -11.25 -3.84 -0.29
C PRO A 357 -10.68 -3.48 1.08
N ASP A 358 -10.39 -2.20 1.34
CA ASP A 358 -9.66 -1.80 2.54
C ASP A 358 -10.01 -0.39 3.04
N SER A 359 -9.55 -0.09 4.27
CA SER A 359 -9.88 1.16 4.97
C SER A 359 -8.99 2.32 4.55
N VAL A 360 -9.47 3.54 4.81
CA VAL A 360 -8.69 4.79 4.61
C VAL A 360 -7.42 4.87 5.47
N ARG A 361 -7.28 4.03 6.51
CA ARG A 361 -6.13 4.01 7.44
C ARG A 361 -4.78 3.96 6.73
N ASN A 362 -4.68 3.20 5.64
CA ASN A 362 -3.43 3.04 4.90
C ASN A 362 -3.01 4.30 4.12
N TYR A 363 -3.92 5.26 3.92
CA TYR A 363 -3.77 6.35 2.95
C TYR A 363 -3.92 7.75 3.55
N MET A 364 -3.82 7.87 4.87
CA MET A 364 -4.01 9.13 5.61
C MET A 364 -3.14 10.28 5.08
N SER A 365 -1.90 9.99 4.68
CA SER A 365 -0.95 10.96 4.12
C SER A 365 -0.86 10.93 2.58
N LYS A 366 -1.76 10.21 1.91
CA LYS A 366 -1.85 10.10 0.44
C LYS A 366 -3.15 10.74 -0.04
N PHE A 367 -4.01 10.03 -0.77
CA PHE A 367 -5.21 10.60 -1.42
C PHE A 367 -6.20 11.29 -0.45
N LEU A 368 -6.15 10.98 0.85
CA LEU A 368 -6.98 11.68 1.83
C LEU A 368 -6.54 13.14 1.99
N SER A 369 -5.23 13.40 1.88
CA SER A 369 -4.61 14.73 1.95
C SER A 369 -4.82 15.49 0.64
N ASP A 370 -5.54 16.62 0.71
CA ASP A 370 -5.71 17.54 -0.44
C ASP A 370 -4.36 17.95 -1.03
N LYS A 371 -3.36 18.12 -0.17
CA LYS A 371 -2.02 18.50 -0.58
C LYS A 371 -1.32 17.45 -1.41
N TRP A 372 -1.41 16.19 -1.01
CA TRP A 372 -0.84 15.10 -1.79
C TRP A 372 -1.57 14.99 -3.14
N MET A 373 -2.90 15.17 -3.15
CA MET A 373 -3.69 15.20 -4.38
C MET A 373 -3.26 16.34 -5.32
N LEU A 374 -3.05 17.55 -4.81
CA LEU A 374 -2.54 18.70 -5.56
C LEU A 374 -1.12 18.45 -6.07
N GLN A 375 -0.22 17.94 -5.22
CA GLN A 375 1.16 17.64 -5.57
C GLN A 375 1.27 16.61 -6.69
N LYS A 376 0.38 15.60 -6.69
CA LYS A 376 0.32 14.58 -7.73
C LYS A 376 -0.48 15.00 -8.96
N GLY A 377 -1.15 16.15 -8.92
CA GLY A 377 -1.95 16.67 -10.03
C GLY A 377 -3.33 16.04 -10.17
N PHE A 378 -3.78 15.22 -9.21
CA PHE A 378 -5.12 14.62 -9.18
C PHE A 378 -6.21 15.58 -8.68
N MET A 379 -5.80 16.76 -8.23
CA MET A 379 -6.68 17.86 -7.86
C MET A 379 -6.12 19.15 -8.46
N LYS A 380 -7.01 20.02 -8.94
CA LYS A 380 -6.64 21.36 -9.40
C LYS A 380 -6.79 22.34 -8.23
N GLU A 381 -5.90 23.31 -8.12
CA GLU A 381 -6.12 24.43 -7.19
C GLU A 381 -7.42 25.13 -7.58
N GLU A 382 -8.46 25.03 -6.74
CA GLU A 382 -9.57 25.94 -6.85
C GLU A 382 -9.07 27.35 -6.50
N ILE A 383 -9.33 28.31 -7.37
CA ILE A 383 -8.93 29.74 -7.25
C ILE A 383 -9.58 30.42 -6.00
N SER A 384 -10.35 29.70 -5.19
CA SER A 384 -11.26 30.22 -4.16
C SER A 384 -10.72 30.14 -2.70
N VAL A 385 -9.43 29.89 -2.49
CA VAL A 385 -8.83 30.22 -1.17
C VAL A 385 -8.38 31.67 -1.23
N LYS A 386 -8.99 32.55 -0.44
CA LYS A 386 -8.51 33.93 -0.25
C LYS A 386 -7.05 33.86 0.24
N LYS A 387 -6.11 34.00 -0.70
CA LYS A 387 -4.68 34.00 -0.41
C LYS A 387 -4.39 35.20 0.50
N PRO A 388 -3.72 35.00 1.65
CA PRO A 388 -3.33 36.10 2.54
C PRO A 388 -2.49 37.16 1.82
N TRP A 389 -2.46 38.39 2.35
CA TRP A 389 -1.73 39.52 1.74
C TRP A 389 -0.23 39.23 1.49
N TRP A 390 0.38 38.35 2.29
CA TRP A 390 1.80 37.99 2.20
C TRP A 390 2.09 36.89 1.18
N TRP A 391 1.07 36.24 0.62
CA TRP A 391 1.21 35.01 -0.19
C TRP A 391 2.14 35.17 -1.40
N HIS A 392 2.12 36.33 -2.03
CA HIS A 392 2.88 36.64 -3.25
C HIS A 392 4.21 37.35 -2.99
N LEU A 393 4.53 37.67 -1.74
CA LEU A 393 5.84 38.21 -1.38
C LEU A 393 6.93 37.17 -1.59
N GLN A 394 8.18 37.62 -1.74
CA GLN A 394 9.28 36.70 -2.03
C GLN A 394 10.01 36.26 -0.76
N VAL A 395 10.62 35.07 -0.78
CA VAL A 395 11.41 34.52 0.34
C VAL A 395 12.51 35.47 0.80
N GLN A 396 13.15 36.22 -0.11
CA GLN A 396 14.16 37.21 0.24
C GLN A 396 13.67 38.30 1.21
N GLU A 397 12.36 38.57 1.27
CA GLU A 397 11.80 39.58 2.18
C GLU A 397 11.82 39.16 3.65
N LEU A 398 12.04 37.86 3.95
CA LEU A 398 12.16 37.35 5.32
C LEU A 398 13.41 37.86 6.05
N SER A 399 14.35 38.53 5.35
CA SER A 399 15.59 39.04 5.94
C SER A 399 16.37 37.95 6.70
N LEU A 400 16.66 36.86 5.99
CA LEU A 400 17.25 35.66 6.54
C LEU A 400 18.64 35.93 7.13
N SER A 401 18.93 35.31 8.27
CA SER A 401 20.26 35.33 8.89
C SER A 401 21.20 34.34 8.21
N ALA A 402 22.50 34.60 8.29
CA ALA A 402 23.52 33.70 7.76
C ALA A 402 23.36 32.29 8.36
N PRO A 403 23.35 31.23 7.53
CA PRO A 403 23.10 29.88 8.01
C PRO A 403 24.33 29.34 8.73
N LEU A 404 24.11 28.64 9.85
CA LEU A 404 25.09 27.74 10.44
C LEU A 404 25.16 26.47 9.57
N THR A 405 26.33 26.14 9.03
CA THR A 405 26.58 24.89 8.30
C THR A 405 27.65 24.06 9.00
N VAL A 406 27.65 22.75 8.76
CA VAL A 406 28.67 21.82 9.29
C VAL A 406 29.31 21.01 8.16
N LEU A 407 30.60 20.72 8.28
CA LEU A 407 31.30 19.84 7.34
C LEU A 407 30.88 18.37 7.58
N PRO A 408 30.85 17.53 6.54
CA PRO A 408 30.48 16.10 6.68
C PRO A 408 31.43 15.30 7.58
N THR A 409 32.64 15.81 7.79
CA THR A 409 33.70 15.20 8.60
C THR A 409 33.57 15.51 10.10
N VAL A 410 32.73 16.47 10.50
CA VAL A 410 32.50 16.80 11.91
C VAL A 410 31.82 15.62 12.61
N THR A 411 32.18 15.37 13.88
CA THR A 411 31.60 14.28 14.66
C THR A 411 30.20 14.59 15.18
N CYS A 412 29.43 13.56 15.52
CA CYS A 412 28.10 13.70 16.11
C CYS A 412 28.14 14.53 17.40
N GLU A 413 29.11 14.28 18.28
CA GLU A 413 29.31 14.99 19.55
C GLU A 413 29.50 16.50 19.34
N HIS A 414 30.52 16.89 18.56
CA HIS A 414 30.79 18.30 18.27
C HIS A 414 29.61 18.96 17.55
N THR A 415 28.92 18.26 16.65
CA THR A 415 27.73 18.82 15.99
C THR A 415 26.62 19.12 17.01
N ILE A 416 26.38 18.22 17.97
CA ILE A 416 25.40 18.44 19.05
C ILE A 416 25.80 19.64 19.91
N GLU A 417 27.08 19.77 20.26
CA GLU A 417 27.58 20.90 21.05
C GLU A 417 27.41 22.23 20.31
N ILE A 418 27.81 22.29 19.04
CA ILE A 418 27.66 23.48 18.19
C ILE A 418 26.19 23.90 18.11
N LEU A 419 25.29 22.94 17.84
CA LEU A 419 23.84 23.21 17.75
C LEU A 419 23.27 23.75 19.07
N ARG A 420 23.63 23.15 20.21
CA ARG A 420 23.16 23.60 21.53
C ARG A 420 23.73 24.96 21.93
N GLU A 421 25.02 25.20 21.71
CA GLU A 421 25.69 26.46 22.07
C GLU A 421 25.15 27.61 21.22
N LYS A 422 24.94 27.37 19.92
CA LYS A 422 24.43 28.38 18.99
C LYS A 422 22.90 28.51 19.01
N GLY A 423 22.19 27.63 19.74
CA GLY A 423 20.73 27.66 19.86
C GLY A 423 20.00 27.25 18.58
N PHE A 424 20.58 26.37 17.76
CA PHE A 424 19.97 25.83 16.55
C PHE A 424 19.56 24.38 16.78
N ASP A 425 18.38 23.98 16.28
CA ASP A 425 17.94 22.58 16.33
C ASP A 425 18.42 21.75 15.14
N GLN A 426 19.00 22.39 14.13
CA GLN A 426 19.38 21.77 12.86
C GLN A 426 20.44 22.58 12.10
N ALA A 427 21.23 21.90 11.26
CA ALA A 427 22.20 22.52 10.37
C ALA A 427 22.30 21.76 9.02
N PRO A 428 22.53 22.47 7.91
CA PRO A 428 22.92 21.86 6.65
C PRO A 428 24.34 21.29 6.72
N VAL A 429 24.51 20.09 6.19
CA VAL A 429 25.81 19.47 5.98
C VAL A 429 26.28 19.83 4.59
N VAL A 430 27.33 20.65 4.53
CA VAL A 430 27.88 21.20 3.28
C VAL A 430 29.34 20.80 3.20
N ASP A 431 29.79 20.27 2.07
CA ASP A 431 31.21 19.94 1.91
C ASP A 431 32.07 21.18 1.57
N GLU A 432 33.39 20.98 1.51
CA GLU A 432 34.34 22.07 1.21
C GLU A 432 34.12 22.70 -0.17
N SER A 433 33.54 21.95 -1.11
CA SER A 433 33.18 22.45 -2.44
C SER A 433 31.90 23.30 -2.44
N GLY A 434 31.13 23.28 -1.35
CA GLY A 434 29.85 23.96 -1.21
C GLY A 434 28.64 23.11 -1.61
N VAL A 435 28.83 21.82 -1.88
CA VAL A 435 27.72 20.91 -2.20
C VAL A 435 26.98 20.56 -0.92
N ILE A 436 25.65 20.70 -0.97
CA ILE A 436 24.75 20.37 0.13
C ILE A 436 24.53 18.86 0.12
N LEU A 437 25.09 18.17 1.11
CA LEU A 437 24.99 16.71 1.25
C LEU A 437 23.71 16.28 1.98
N GLY A 438 23.15 17.18 2.78
CA GLY A 438 21.86 17.02 3.44
C GLY A 438 21.75 17.85 4.70
N MET A 439 20.92 17.39 5.64
CA MET A 439 20.61 18.09 6.88
C MET A 439 20.82 17.19 8.10
N VAL A 440 21.21 17.78 9.21
CA VAL A 440 21.30 17.10 10.51
C VAL A 440 20.44 17.85 11.51
N THR A 441 19.78 17.11 12.41
CA THR A 441 18.94 17.69 13.47
C THR A 441 19.37 17.15 14.82
N LEU A 442 19.26 17.99 15.85
CA LEU A 442 19.59 17.63 17.23
C LEU A 442 18.80 16.39 17.67
N GLY A 443 17.50 16.35 17.37
CA GLY A 443 16.62 15.22 17.70
C GLY A 443 17.03 13.90 17.05
N ASN A 444 17.38 13.89 15.76
CA ASN A 444 17.78 12.65 15.08
C ASN A 444 19.15 12.15 15.54
N MET A 445 20.10 13.06 15.77
CA MET A 445 21.41 12.70 16.29
C MET A 445 21.29 12.08 17.69
N LEU A 446 20.51 12.71 18.58
CA LEU A 446 20.24 12.16 19.93
C LEU A 446 19.52 10.80 19.86
N SER A 447 18.49 10.67 19.03
CA SER A 447 17.76 9.40 18.84
C SER A 447 18.69 8.29 18.32
N SER A 448 19.56 8.61 17.36
CA SER A 448 20.51 7.66 16.78
C SER A 448 21.60 7.22 17.77
N LEU A 449 22.08 8.14 18.62
CA LEU A 449 23.01 7.83 19.71
C LEU A 449 22.36 6.96 20.78
N LEU A 450 21.15 7.33 21.24
CA LEU A 450 20.41 6.58 22.27
C LEU A 450 20.02 5.17 21.82
N ALA A 451 19.73 4.99 20.52
CA ALA A 451 19.45 3.70 19.91
C ALA A 451 20.72 2.87 19.61
N GLY A 452 21.91 3.40 19.86
CA GLY A 452 23.18 2.73 19.57
C GLY A 452 23.48 2.55 18.07
N LYS A 453 22.83 3.33 17.19
CA LYS A 453 23.06 3.29 15.74
C LYS A 453 24.37 3.97 15.33
N VAL A 454 24.81 4.94 16.12
CA VAL A 454 26.07 5.68 15.96
C VAL A 454 26.72 5.93 17.32
N GLN A 455 28.01 6.23 17.32
CA GLN A 455 28.79 6.64 18.50
C GLN A 455 29.04 8.16 18.48
N PRO A 456 29.32 8.80 19.64
CA PRO A 456 29.61 10.25 19.69
C PRO A 456 30.74 10.69 18.77
N SER A 457 31.78 9.86 18.63
CA SER A 457 32.96 10.08 17.78
C SER A 457 32.72 9.79 16.29
N ASP A 458 31.57 9.21 15.92
CA ASP A 458 31.27 8.95 14.51
C ASP A 458 31.02 10.26 13.77
N GLN A 459 31.39 10.30 12.49
CA GLN A 459 31.10 11.42 11.60
C GLN A 459 29.61 11.61 11.41
N VAL A 460 29.19 12.87 11.33
CA VAL A 460 27.78 13.26 11.15
C VAL A 460 27.20 12.75 9.83
N CYS A 461 28.07 12.38 8.88
CA CYS A 461 27.69 11.79 7.60
C CYS A 461 26.85 10.50 7.71
N LYS A 462 26.94 9.79 8.84
CA LYS A 462 26.15 8.58 9.13
C LYS A 462 24.69 8.85 9.50
N VAL A 463 24.34 10.09 9.85
CA VAL A 463 23.01 10.49 10.37
C VAL A 463 22.36 11.61 9.58
N ILE A 464 22.83 11.87 8.35
CA ILE A 464 22.29 12.92 7.48
C ILE A 464 20.92 12.52 6.92
N TYR A 465 19.97 13.46 6.97
CA TYR A 465 18.77 13.42 6.15
C TYR A 465 19.03 14.01 4.76
N LYS A 466 18.86 13.17 3.73
CA LYS A 466 18.98 13.59 2.33
C LYS A 466 17.68 14.15 1.75
N GLN A 467 16.56 13.90 2.41
CA GLN A 467 15.25 14.36 1.98
C GLN A 467 14.92 15.67 2.68
N PHE A 468 15.09 16.78 1.96
CA PHE A 468 14.73 18.12 2.37
C PHE A 468 14.24 18.90 1.15
N LYS A 469 13.45 19.94 1.37
CA LYS A 469 12.99 20.81 0.29
C LYS A 469 13.85 22.05 0.19
N GLN A 470 14.26 22.35 -1.04
CA GLN A 470 14.97 23.56 -1.38
C GLN A 470 13.98 24.59 -1.92
N ILE A 471 14.23 25.86 -1.64
CA ILE A 471 13.46 26.99 -2.15
C ILE A 471 14.42 28.12 -2.54
N HIS A 472 14.10 28.86 -3.60
CA HIS A 472 14.93 29.98 -4.05
C HIS A 472 14.51 31.30 -3.40
N LEU A 473 15.44 32.26 -3.33
CA LEU A 473 15.16 33.60 -2.80
C LEU A 473 14.00 34.34 -3.53
N THR A 474 13.82 34.05 -4.81
CA THR A 474 12.80 34.65 -5.68
C THR A 474 11.45 33.91 -5.63
N ASP A 475 11.37 32.75 -4.99
CA ASP A 475 10.12 32.01 -4.86
C ASP A 475 9.13 32.75 -3.93
N PRO A 476 7.81 32.59 -4.15
CA PRO A 476 6.80 33.23 -3.31
C PRO A 476 6.65 32.57 -1.93
N LEU A 477 6.30 33.36 -0.91
CA LEU A 477 6.05 32.88 0.46
C LEU A 477 4.89 31.88 0.53
N GLY A 478 3.92 31.92 -0.39
CA GLY A 478 2.90 30.88 -0.50
C GLY A 478 3.50 29.50 -0.80
N LYS A 479 4.49 29.43 -1.71
CA LYS A 479 5.24 28.19 -1.99
C LYS A 479 6.02 27.74 -0.76
N LEU A 480 6.63 28.67 -0.04
CA LEU A 480 7.30 28.38 1.24
C LEU A 480 6.32 27.83 2.29
N SER A 481 5.15 28.45 2.46
CA SER A 481 4.09 27.97 3.38
C SER A 481 3.71 26.53 3.07
N HIS A 482 3.54 26.21 1.78
CA HIS A 482 3.29 24.84 1.34
C HIS A 482 4.46 23.90 1.61
N ILE A 483 5.72 24.34 1.58
CA ILE A 483 6.82 23.47 2.00
C ILE A 483 6.73 23.21 3.51
N LEU A 484 6.55 24.27 4.32
CA LEU A 484 6.60 24.23 5.78
C LEU A 484 5.46 23.46 6.46
N GLU A 485 4.37 23.24 5.74
CA GLU A 485 3.27 22.36 6.16
C GLU A 485 3.64 20.85 6.07
N MET A 486 4.62 20.45 5.25
CA MET A 486 5.08 19.04 5.14
C MET A 486 6.42 18.83 5.81
N ASP A 487 7.31 19.78 5.62
CA ASP A 487 8.68 19.74 6.06
C ASP A 487 8.85 20.72 7.21
N HIS A 488 9.55 20.32 8.26
CA HIS A 488 9.77 21.18 9.43
C HIS A 488 10.56 22.47 9.08
N PHE A 489 11.28 22.44 7.95
CA PHE A 489 12.07 23.54 7.45
C PHE A 489 12.21 23.51 5.92
N ALA A 490 12.54 24.65 5.34
CA ALA A 490 12.94 24.81 3.96
C ALA A 490 14.37 25.35 3.88
N LEU A 491 15.19 24.76 3.01
CA LEU A 491 16.56 25.24 2.77
C LEU A 491 16.54 26.28 1.66
N VAL A 492 16.88 27.52 1.99
CA VAL A 492 16.91 28.62 1.02
C VAL A 492 18.25 28.59 0.31
N VAL A 493 18.22 28.44 -1.01
CA VAL A 493 19.41 28.28 -1.85
C VAL A 493 19.51 29.38 -2.90
N HIS A 494 20.75 29.77 -3.22
CA HIS A 494 21.04 30.72 -4.28
C HIS A 494 22.17 30.19 -5.17
N GLU A 495 22.04 30.40 -6.48
CA GLU A 495 23.10 30.07 -7.44
C GLU A 495 24.04 31.26 -7.61
N GLN A 496 25.34 31.04 -7.43
CA GLN A 496 26.38 32.00 -7.74
C GLN A 496 27.23 31.50 -8.91
N ILE A 497 27.48 32.36 -9.89
CA ILE A 497 28.42 32.07 -10.98
C ILE A 497 29.82 32.44 -10.52
N GLN A 498 30.73 31.47 -10.52
CA GLN A 498 32.13 31.67 -10.15
C GLN A 498 33.03 31.38 -11.35
N TYR A 499 33.86 32.35 -11.72
CA TYR A 499 34.84 32.20 -12.80
C TYR A 499 36.16 31.66 -12.24
N ARG A 500 36.75 30.68 -12.92
CA ARG A 500 38.11 30.19 -12.66
C ARG A 500 39.11 30.92 -13.56
N CYS A 501 40.40 30.87 -13.21
CA CYS A 501 41.49 31.59 -13.86
C CYS A 501 41.63 31.36 -15.39
N HIS A 502 40.91 30.40 -15.97
CA HIS A 502 40.90 30.08 -17.41
C HIS A 502 39.59 30.45 -18.13
N GLY A 503 38.72 31.28 -17.54
CA GLY A 503 37.47 31.72 -18.17
C GLY A 503 36.33 30.70 -18.08
N GLU A 504 36.58 29.51 -17.54
CA GLU A 504 35.54 28.54 -17.20
C GLU A 504 34.70 29.06 -16.03
N SER A 505 33.39 29.15 -16.25
CA SER A 505 32.42 29.48 -15.21
C SER A 505 31.82 28.20 -14.62
N SER A 506 31.76 28.13 -13.30
CA SER A 506 31.05 27.07 -12.57
C SER A 506 29.91 27.70 -11.77
N LYS A 507 28.74 27.09 -11.81
CA LYS A 507 27.63 27.45 -10.92
C LYS A 507 27.86 26.79 -9.57
N ARG A 508 27.91 27.58 -8.51
CA ARG A 508 28.01 27.12 -7.12
C ARG A 508 26.70 27.40 -6.41
N GLN A 509 26.14 26.38 -5.79
CA GLN A 509 24.95 26.53 -4.96
C GLN A 509 25.38 26.93 -3.55
N MET A 510 24.80 27.99 -3.01
CA MET A 510 25.05 28.43 -1.65
C MET A 510 23.77 28.35 -0.83
N VAL A 511 23.91 27.92 0.43
CA VAL A 511 22.83 28.04 1.40
C VAL A 511 22.76 29.49 1.85
N PHE A 512 21.59 30.10 1.69
CA PHE A 512 21.33 31.47 2.11
C PHE A 512 20.64 31.53 3.49
N GLY A 513 19.91 30.48 3.86
CA GLY A 513 19.24 30.39 5.15
C GLY A 513 18.48 29.08 5.30
N VAL A 514 18.09 28.78 6.54
CA VAL A 514 17.11 27.74 6.86
C VAL A 514 15.89 28.47 7.39
N VAL A 515 14.71 28.14 6.85
CA VAL A 515 13.45 28.80 7.23
C VAL A 515 12.51 27.77 7.82
N THR A 516 11.85 28.13 8.91
CA THR A 516 10.85 27.32 9.62
C THR A 516 9.48 28.02 9.60
N ALA A 517 8.43 27.30 10.02
CA ALA A 517 7.10 27.89 10.19
C ALA A 517 7.09 29.07 11.18
N ILE A 518 7.99 29.06 12.18
CA ILE A 518 8.14 30.12 13.17
C ILE A 518 8.67 31.40 12.51
N ASP A 519 9.63 31.29 11.60
CA ASP A 519 10.20 32.45 10.89
C ASP A 519 9.15 33.14 10.01
N LEU A 520 8.36 32.35 9.28
CA LEU A 520 7.24 32.86 8.47
C LEU A 520 6.17 33.53 9.35
N LEU A 521 5.80 32.92 10.48
CA LEU A 521 4.85 33.49 11.42
C LEU A 521 5.35 34.82 12.01
N ASN A 522 6.62 34.87 12.44
CA ASN A 522 7.25 36.06 12.99
C ASN A 522 7.26 37.21 11.98
N PHE A 523 7.56 36.93 10.72
CA PHE A 523 7.53 37.90 9.62
C PHE A 523 6.12 38.49 9.43
N VAL A 524 5.10 37.65 9.35
CA VAL A 524 3.70 38.08 9.17
C VAL A 524 3.26 38.93 10.37
N ALA A 525 3.50 38.45 11.60
CA ALA A 525 3.13 39.14 12.83
C ALA A 525 3.86 40.49 13.02
N ALA A 526 5.11 40.62 12.59
CA ALA A 526 5.85 41.88 12.64
C ALA A 526 5.29 42.92 11.67
N ARG A 527 4.97 42.52 10.42
CA ARG A 527 4.42 43.43 9.42
C ARG A 527 2.98 43.86 9.73
N GLU A 528 2.15 42.98 10.30
CA GLU A 528 0.80 43.34 10.74
C GLU A 528 0.81 44.34 11.90
N ARG A 529 1.75 44.22 12.84
CA ARG A 529 1.95 45.22 13.91
C ARG A 529 2.34 46.59 13.34
N ASN A 530 3.26 46.61 12.38
CA ASN A 530 3.70 47.85 11.72
C ASN A 530 2.61 48.53 10.88
N GLN A 531 1.66 47.76 10.32
CA GLN A 531 0.50 48.31 9.62
C GLN A 531 -0.52 48.94 10.57
N ARG A 532 -0.67 48.41 11.80
CA ARG A 532 -1.55 49.00 12.83
C ARG A 532 -1.00 50.27 13.49
N THR A 533 0.31 50.50 13.43
CA THR A 533 0.98 51.65 14.08
C THR A 533 1.27 52.84 13.16
N LYS A 534 0.88 52.81 11.88
CA LYS A 534 0.96 54.00 11.01
C LYS A 534 -0.22 54.95 11.30
N PRO A 535 0.00 56.23 11.67
CA PRO A 535 -1.09 57.19 11.84
C PRO A 535 -1.71 57.57 10.49
N GLU A 536 -3.02 57.75 10.44
CA GLU A 536 -3.80 58.29 9.30
C GLU A 536 -3.53 59.79 9.01
N SER A 537 -2.28 60.26 9.09
CA SER A 537 -1.95 61.69 8.97
C SER A 537 -1.15 62.04 7.70
N ALA A 538 -1.49 61.46 6.54
CA ALA A 538 -0.84 61.80 5.26
C ALA A 538 -1.80 61.88 4.05
N LEU A 539 -3.08 62.18 4.27
CA LEU A 539 -4.07 62.33 3.18
C LEU A 539 -4.93 63.60 3.26
N LYS A 540 -4.51 64.61 4.03
CA LYS A 540 -5.10 65.95 3.99
C LYS A 540 -4.00 66.99 4.05
N LEU A 541 -3.45 67.36 2.90
CA LEU A 541 -2.86 68.67 2.59
C LEU A 541 -2.31 68.63 1.16
N GLY A 542 -3.07 69.19 0.22
CA GLY A 542 -2.62 69.43 -1.15
C GLY A 542 -3.75 69.32 -2.17
N GLY A 543 -4.42 70.44 -2.46
CA GLY A 543 -5.18 70.59 -3.71
C GLY A 543 -6.67 70.89 -3.58
N ALA A 544 -7.04 71.92 -2.82
CA ALA A 544 -8.22 72.72 -3.17
C ALA A 544 -7.72 73.94 -3.97
N GLY A 545 -8.15 74.06 -5.23
CA GLY A 545 -7.95 75.27 -6.03
C GLY A 545 -7.59 75.01 -7.49
N ALA A 546 -8.61 74.90 -8.35
CA ALA A 546 -8.71 75.64 -9.61
C ALA A 546 -9.92 75.11 -10.41
N GLU A 547 -10.99 75.90 -10.42
CA GLU A 547 -12.03 75.86 -11.44
C GLU A 547 -11.50 76.34 -12.81
N ALA A 548 -12.26 75.98 -13.84
CA ALA A 548 -12.55 76.76 -15.04
C ALA A 548 -11.75 76.51 -16.34
N GLN A 549 -12.55 76.15 -17.35
CA GLN A 549 -12.53 76.51 -18.77
C GLN A 549 -11.79 75.63 -19.81
N LEU A 550 -12.63 75.22 -20.78
CA LEU A 550 -12.45 74.63 -22.11
C LEU A 550 -12.26 73.12 -22.22
#